data_AF-A0A813JKU4-F1
#
_entry.id   AF-A0A813JKU4-F1
#
_cell.length_a   1.000
_cell.length_b   1.000
_cell.length_c   1.000
_cell.angle_alpha   90.00
_cell.angle_beta   90.00
_cell.angle_gamma   90.00
#
_symmetry.space_group_name_H-M   'P 1'
#
loop_
_entity.id
_entity.type
_entity.pdbx_description
1 polymer ?
#
loop_
_entity_poly.entity_id
_entity_poly.type
_entity_poly.pdbx_seq_one_letter_code
_entity_poly.pdbx_strand_id
1 'polypeptide(L)'
;AASACEKAGQWQAALSLLRSVAVAQVQQSTIAFNTAVSACASGGGGGAWASAIGLLACLGRARLEADTVTFSAAISACACSKQAAWPMSLQVLEQMASKGVARNIVTFNTAASACGEAQRWDLALLLLQTVAASKVQRDVTTFNTAIIACARQLQWQSAMDMLREVSSAGILRDTWALLK
;
A
#
# COMPACT_ATOMS: atom_id res chain seq x y z
N ALA A 1 -23.49 -5.68 6.36
CA ALA A 1 -22.73 -5.40 7.60
C ALA A 1 -21.24 -5.09 7.32
N ALA A 2 -20.52 -5.91 6.54
CA ALA A 2 -19.08 -5.73 6.30
C ALA A 2 -18.72 -4.40 5.56
N SER A 3 -19.46 -4.02 4.52
CA SER A 3 -19.29 -2.72 3.82
C SER A 3 -19.53 -1.48 4.70
N ALA A 4 -20.28 -1.62 5.81
CA ALA A 4 -20.48 -0.52 6.76
C ALA A 4 -19.26 -0.28 7.66
N CYS A 5 -18.45 -1.33 7.92
CA CYS A 5 -17.23 -1.21 8.72
C CYS A 5 -16.11 -0.47 7.96
N GLU A 6 -16.07 -0.62 6.62
CA GLU A 6 -15.11 0.03 5.73
C GLU A 6 -15.23 1.56 5.78
N LYS A 7 -16.46 2.09 5.80
CA LYS A 7 -16.76 3.54 5.89
C LYS A 7 -16.62 4.10 7.30
N ALA A 8 -16.68 3.27 8.33
CA ALA A 8 -16.70 3.71 9.73
C ALA A 8 -15.33 3.62 10.44
N GLY A 9 -14.27 3.12 9.77
CA GLY A 9 -12.94 2.95 10.39
C GLY A 9 -12.92 1.96 11.57
N GLN A 10 -13.97 1.14 11.71
CA GLN A 10 -14.15 0.21 12.83
C GLN A 10 -13.46 -1.14 12.54
N TRP A 11 -12.14 -1.12 12.36
CA TRP A 11 -11.34 -2.32 12.12
C TRP A 11 -11.43 -3.34 13.25
N GLN A 12 -11.64 -2.89 14.50
CA GLN A 12 -11.84 -3.78 15.65
C GLN A 12 -13.14 -4.58 15.55
N ALA A 13 -14.22 -3.94 15.08
CA ALA A 13 -15.51 -4.61 14.86
C ALA A 13 -15.43 -5.58 13.67
N ALA A 14 -14.69 -5.21 12.62
CA ALA A 14 -14.44 -6.12 11.49
C ALA A 14 -13.64 -7.36 11.92
N LEU A 15 -12.64 -7.21 12.81
CA LEU A 15 -11.86 -8.32 13.36
C LEU A 15 -12.69 -9.22 14.29
N SER A 16 -13.53 -8.64 15.14
CA SER A 16 -14.38 -9.43 16.04
C SER A 16 -15.42 -10.24 15.24
N LEU A 17 -15.97 -9.65 14.17
CA LEU A 17 -16.84 -10.36 13.23
C LEU A 17 -16.10 -11.46 12.47
N LEU A 18 -14.88 -11.22 12.03
CA LEU A 18 -14.08 -12.27 11.36
C LEU A 18 -13.84 -13.48 12.28
N ARG A 19 -13.58 -13.22 13.56
CA ARG A 19 -13.32 -14.27 14.54
C ARG A 19 -14.55 -15.13 14.84
N SER A 20 -15.76 -14.56 14.74
CA SER A 20 -17.02 -15.29 14.86
C SER A 20 -17.46 -15.96 13.56
N VAL A 21 -17.16 -15.36 12.40
CA VAL A 21 -17.56 -15.85 11.06
C VAL A 21 -16.59 -16.93 10.52
N ALA A 22 -15.36 -17.02 11.02
CA ALA A 22 -14.44 -18.11 10.68
C ALA A 22 -14.99 -19.52 10.96
N VAL A 23 -16.09 -19.63 11.72
CA VAL A 23 -16.80 -20.88 12.01
C VAL A 23 -17.86 -21.23 10.94
N ALA A 24 -18.24 -20.31 10.05
CA ALA A 24 -19.30 -20.50 9.05
C ALA A 24 -18.83 -20.25 7.60
N GLN A 25 -18.76 -21.34 6.82
CA GLN A 25 -18.59 -21.45 5.35
C GLN A 25 -17.36 -20.81 4.66
N VAL A 26 -16.67 -21.66 3.89
CA VAL A 26 -15.36 -21.45 3.25
C VAL A 26 -15.36 -20.38 2.15
N GLN A 27 -16.50 -20.05 1.52
CA GLN A 27 -16.57 -19.04 0.45
C GLN A 27 -16.72 -17.60 0.96
N GLN A 28 -17.24 -17.39 2.18
CA GLN A 28 -17.29 -16.05 2.79
C GLN A 28 -15.94 -15.62 3.36
N SER A 29 -14.96 -16.54 3.42
CA SER A 29 -13.67 -16.30 4.03
C SER A 29 -12.89 -15.21 3.27
N THR A 30 -12.67 -15.33 1.96
CA THR A 30 -11.90 -14.34 1.17
C THR A 30 -12.53 -12.94 1.23
N ILE A 31 -13.86 -12.84 1.07
CA ILE A 31 -14.56 -11.54 1.14
C ILE A 31 -14.46 -10.96 2.55
N ALA A 32 -14.64 -11.76 3.61
CA ALA A 32 -14.52 -11.29 4.99
C ALA A 32 -13.09 -10.84 5.33
N PHE A 33 -12.08 -11.58 4.84
CA PHE A 33 -10.67 -11.22 4.99
C PHE A 33 -10.35 -9.93 4.23
N ASN A 34 -10.74 -9.81 2.96
CA ASN A 34 -10.56 -8.58 2.17
C ASN A 34 -11.20 -7.38 2.87
N THR A 35 -12.43 -7.55 3.38
CA THR A 35 -13.14 -6.45 4.03
C THR A 35 -12.46 -6.05 5.35
N ALA A 36 -11.94 -7.00 6.11
CA ALA A 36 -11.23 -6.68 7.35
C ALA A 36 -9.86 -6.06 7.12
N VAL A 37 -9.09 -6.53 6.13
CA VAL A 37 -7.81 -5.93 5.76
C VAL A 37 -8.03 -4.52 5.21
N SER A 38 -9.06 -4.30 4.38
CA SER A 38 -9.46 -2.96 3.92
C SER A 38 -9.92 -2.06 5.08
N ALA A 39 -10.66 -2.59 6.05
CA ALA A 39 -11.02 -1.83 7.26
C ALA A 39 -9.77 -1.47 8.10
N CYS A 40 -8.76 -2.34 8.14
CA CYS A 40 -7.47 -2.02 8.77
C CYS A 40 -6.71 -0.92 8.00
N ALA A 41 -6.87 -0.82 6.69
CA ALA A 41 -6.28 0.25 5.90
C ALA A 41 -6.98 1.61 6.12
N SER A 42 -8.30 1.63 6.33
CA SER A 42 -9.06 2.85 6.61
C SER A 42 -9.10 3.25 8.09
N GLY A 43 -8.78 2.32 9.00
CA GLY A 43 -8.68 2.56 10.43
C GLY A 43 -7.43 3.35 10.78
N GLY A 44 -7.52 4.68 10.80
CA GLY A 44 -6.41 5.63 11.01
C GLY A 44 -5.67 5.61 12.36
N GLY A 45 -5.74 4.52 13.12
CA GLY A 45 -4.93 4.30 14.32
C GLY A 45 -3.78 3.34 14.03
N GLY A 46 -2.54 3.76 14.26
CA GLY A 46 -1.29 3.03 13.93
C GLY A 46 -1.10 1.61 14.50
N GLY A 47 -2.13 0.99 15.09
CA GLY A 47 -2.17 -0.43 15.47
C GLY A 47 -2.83 -1.36 14.44
N ALA A 48 -3.46 -0.83 13.38
CA ALA A 48 -4.21 -1.65 12.43
C ALA A 48 -3.32 -2.49 11.50
N TRP A 49 -2.07 -2.07 11.23
CA TRP A 49 -1.13 -2.80 10.37
C TRP A 49 -0.76 -4.18 10.93
N ALA A 50 -0.55 -4.31 12.25
CA ALA A 50 -0.19 -5.58 12.88
C ALA A 50 -1.32 -6.61 12.72
N SER A 51 -2.56 -6.14 12.81
CA SER A 51 -3.75 -6.98 12.57
C SER A 51 -3.86 -7.37 11.09
N ALA A 52 -3.62 -6.44 10.16
CA ALA A 52 -3.62 -6.72 8.72
C ALA A 52 -2.59 -7.80 8.32
N ILE A 53 -1.37 -7.71 8.87
CA ILE A 53 -0.31 -8.73 8.65
C ILE A 53 -0.70 -10.06 9.29
N GLY A 54 -1.26 -10.04 10.50
CA GLY A 54 -1.77 -11.25 11.17
C GLY A 54 -2.84 -11.96 10.35
N LEU A 55 -3.77 -11.20 9.73
CA LEU A 55 -4.80 -11.72 8.84
C LEU A 55 -4.19 -12.33 7.56
N LEU A 56 -3.21 -11.67 6.94
CA LEU A 56 -2.47 -12.22 5.79
C LEU A 56 -1.77 -13.55 6.13
N ALA A 57 -1.15 -13.64 7.31
CA ALA A 57 -0.51 -14.86 7.78
C ALA A 57 -1.54 -15.99 8.01
N CYS A 58 -2.71 -15.66 8.57
CA CYS A 58 -3.82 -16.60 8.73
C CYS A 58 -4.34 -17.10 7.38
N LEU A 59 -4.52 -16.24 6.38
CA LEU A 59 -4.88 -16.64 5.01
C LEU A 59 -3.87 -17.64 4.43
N GLY A 60 -2.57 -17.36 4.61
CA GLY A 60 -1.50 -18.26 4.17
C GLY A 60 -1.58 -19.64 4.84
N ARG A 61 -1.85 -19.69 6.15
CA ARG A 61 -2.02 -20.96 6.89
C ARG A 61 -3.28 -21.72 6.50
N ALA A 62 -4.37 -20.99 6.20
CA ALA A 62 -5.63 -21.56 5.73
C ALA A 62 -5.60 -22.03 4.27
N ARG A 63 -4.45 -21.86 3.55
CA ARG A 63 -4.31 -22.12 2.10
C ARG A 63 -5.36 -21.40 1.25
N LEU A 64 -5.80 -20.23 1.69
CA LEU A 64 -6.69 -19.37 0.92
C LEU A 64 -5.87 -18.48 -0.01
N GLU A 65 -6.35 -18.31 -1.24
CA GLU A 65 -5.70 -17.47 -2.24
C GLU A 65 -5.96 -16.00 -1.91
N ALA A 66 -4.93 -15.29 -1.46
CA ALA A 66 -4.96 -13.85 -1.27
C ALA A 66 -4.82 -13.16 -2.64
N ASP A 67 -5.71 -12.22 -2.91
CA ASP A 67 -5.73 -11.45 -4.15
C ASP A 67 -4.93 -10.14 -4.04
N THR A 68 -4.80 -9.44 -5.17
CA THR A 68 -4.14 -8.12 -5.24
C THR A 68 -4.76 -7.11 -4.26
N VAL A 69 -6.07 -7.21 -4.00
CA VAL A 69 -6.78 -6.30 -3.08
C VAL A 69 -6.32 -6.53 -1.64
N THR A 70 -6.23 -7.80 -1.21
CA THR A 70 -5.76 -8.19 0.12
C THR A 70 -4.36 -7.64 0.39
N PHE A 71 -3.44 -7.88 -0.53
CA PHE A 71 -2.06 -7.44 -0.39
C PHE A 71 -1.94 -5.91 -0.43
N SER A 72 -2.66 -5.26 -1.35
CA SER A 72 -2.65 -3.80 -1.44
C SER A 72 -3.19 -3.16 -0.16
N ALA A 73 -4.27 -3.68 0.41
CA ALA A 73 -4.84 -3.15 1.64
C ALA A 73 -3.89 -3.34 2.84
N ALA A 74 -3.16 -4.46 2.92
CA ALA A 74 -2.17 -4.67 3.96
C ALA A 74 -0.97 -3.71 3.83
N ILE A 75 -0.51 -3.44 2.61
CA ILE A 75 0.53 -2.44 2.34
C ILE A 75 0.03 -1.04 2.73
N SER A 76 -1.21 -0.69 2.39
CA SER A 76 -1.84 0.59 2.79
C SER A 76 -1.92 0.74 4.31
N ALA A 77 -2.34 -0.31 5.02
CA ALA A 77 -2.36 -0.29 6.49
C ALA A 77 -0.96 -0.05 7.07
N CYS A 78 0.09 -0.62 6.46
CA CYS A 78 1.47 -0.36 6.85
C CYS A 78 1.91 1.08 6.57
N ALA A 79 1.49 1.68 5.45
CA ALA A 79 1.82 3.06 5.09
C ALA A 79 1.19 4.10 6.03
N CYS A 80 0.03 3.81 6.62
CA CYS A 80 -0.59 4.69 7.62
C CYS A 80 0.14 4.71 8.98
N SER A 81 1.06 3.76 9.22
CA SER A 81 1.87 3.75 10.45
C SER A 81 3.06 4.69 10.27
N LYS A 82 3.07 5.80 11.03
CA LYS A 82 4.05 6.90 10.89
C LYS A 82 5.53 6.51 10.94
N GLN A 83 5.89 5.30 11.38
CA GLN A 83 7.29 4.83 11.35
C GLN A 83 7.46 3.31 11.47
N ALA A 84 6.52 2.57 12.07
CA ALA A 84 6.83 1.22 12.56
C ALA A 84 6.74 0.11 11.49
N ALA A 85 5.99 0.31 10.41
CA ALA A 85 5.57 -0.78 9.53
C ALA A 85 6.14 -0.75 8.11
N TRP A 86 7.08 0.16 7.80
CA TRP A 86 7.72 0.20 6.48
C TRP A 86 8.49 -1.09 6.11
N PRO A 87 9.13 -1.85 7.03
CA PRO A 87 9.78 -3.11 6.64
C PRO A 87 8.73 -4.16 6.25
N MET A 88 7.57 -4.10 6.89
CA MET A 88 6.47 -5.03 6.66
C MET A 88 5.80 -4.74 5.31
N SER A 89 5.66 -3.46 4.91
CA SER A 89 5.14 -3.14 3.58
C SER A 89 6.02 -3.71 2.46
N LEU A 90 7.34 -3.67 2.61
CA LEU A 90 8.29 -4.28 1.68
C LEU A 90 8.18 -5.80 1.65
N GLN A 91 8.12 -6.45 2.82
CA GLN A 91 7.94 -7.91 2.89
C GLN A 91 6.65 -8.38 2.23
N VAL A 92 5.55 -7.66 2.42
CA VAL A 92 4.27 -7.96 1.77
C VAL A 92 4.35 -7.79 0.25
N LEU A 93 5.09 -6.78 -0.22
CA LEU A 93 5.33 -6.55 -1.64
C LEU A 93 6.20 -7.64 -2.29
N GLU A 94 7.21 -8.15 -1.59
CA GLU A 94 7.99 -9.33 -2.00
C GLU A 94 7.14 -10.61 -1.95
N GLN A 95 6.26 -10.73 -0.96
CA GLN A 95 5.34 -11.86 -0.84
C GLN A 95 4.37 -11.92 -2.03
N MET A 96 3.86 -10.78 -2.52
CA MET A 96 3.09 -10.74 -3.77
C MET A 96 3.88 -11.32 -4.94
N ALA A 97 5.14 -10.91 -5.09
CA ALA A 97 6.00 -11.36 -6.19
C ALA A 97 6.27 -12.87 -6.14
N SER A 98 6.60 -13.40 -4.95
CA SER A 98 6.85 -14.84 -4.76
C SER A 98 5.62 -15.72 -4.97
N LYS A 99 4.42 -15.18 -4.70
CA LYS A 99 3.14 -15.86 -4.97
C LYS A 99 2.64 -15.67 -6.41
N GLY A 100 3.39 -14.99 -7.27
CA GLY A 100 2.97 -14.71 -8.66
C GLY A 100 1.80 -13.72 -8.77
N VAL A 101 1.47 -13.00 -7.70
CA VAL A 101 0.41 -11.98 -7.72
C VAL A 101 0.96 -10.72 -8.38
N ALA A 102 0.26 -10.22 -9.40
CA ALA A 102 0.66 -9.04 -10.13
C ALA A 102 0.72 -7.80 -9.22
N ARG A 103 1.89 -7.19 -9.12
CA ARG A 103 2.10 -5.89 -8.46
C ARG A 103 1.65 -4.79 -9.41
N ASN A 104 0.93 -3.80 -8.88
CA ASN A 104 0.46 -2.64 -9.63
C ASN A 104 1.16 -1.36 -9.13
N ILE A 105 0.98 -0.25 -9.83
CA ILE A 105 1.61 1.01 -9.44
C ILE A 105 1.17 1.48 -8.05
N VAL A 106 -0.09 1.24 -7.68
CA VAL A 106 -0.63 1.59 -6.37
C VAL A 106 0.17 0.90 -5.27
N THR A 107 0.45 -0.40 -5.38
CA THR A 107 1.22 -1.15 -4.37
C THR A 107 2.65 -0.61 -4.20
N PHE A 108 3.31 -0.23 -5.29
CA PHE A 108 4.64 0.38 -5.24
C PHE A 108 4.61 1.78 -4.61
N ASN A 109 3.68 2.63 -5.03
CA ASN A 109 3.56 4.00 -4.49
C ASN A 109 3.22 3.98 -3.00
N THR A 110 2.36 3.06 -2.58
CA THR A 110 1.96 2.92 -1.18
C THR A 110 3.14 2.43 -0.31
N ALA A 111 3.92 1.46 -0.80
CA ALA A 111 5.14 1.01 -0.13
C ALA A 111 6.23 2.11 -0.08
N ALA A 112 6.40 2.87 -1.16
CA ALA A 112 7.33 4.00 -1.22
C ALA A 112 6.91 5.14 -0.29
N SER A 113 5.61 5.42 -0.18
CA SER A 113 5.05 6.37 0.78
C SER A 113 5.34 5.96 2.22
N ALA A 114 5.14 4.68 2.56
CA ALA A 114 5.50 4.12 3.87
C ALA A 114 7.00 4.33 4.20
N CYS A 115 7.88 4.09 3.23
CA CYS A 115 9.31 4.34 3.38
C CYS A 115 9.61 5.84 3.57
N GLY A 116 8.94 6.72 2.82
CA GLY A 116 9.07 8.17 2.93
C GLY A 116 8.60 8.73 4.29
N GLU A 117 7.51 8.22 4.85
CA GLU A 117 7.07 8.54 6.23
C GLU A 117 8.10 8.08 7.27
N ALA A 118 8.73 6.93 7.04
CA ALA A 118 9.79 6.39 7.88
C ALA A 118 11.17 7.04 7.66
N GLN A 119 11.25 8.18 6.94
CA GLN A 119 12.49 8.90 6.66
C GLN A 119 13.50 8.09 5.80
N ARG A 120 13.05 7.05 5.10
CA ARG A 120 13.83 6.19 4.21
C ARG A 120 13.61 6.56 2.75
N TRP A 121 14.07 7.76 2.39
CA TRP A 121 13.97 8.29 1.02
C TRP A 121 14.76 7.43 0.01
N ASP A 122 15.88 6.85 0.44
CA ASP A 122 16.72 5.93 -0.33
C ASP A 122 15.93 4.72 -0.84
N LEU A 123 15.19 4.06 0.06
CA LEU A 123 14.36 2.91 -0.27
C LEU A 123 13.13 3.30 -1.09
N ALA A 124 12.54 4.46 -0.80
CA ALA A 124 11.44 4.98 -1.59
C ALA A 124 11.85 5.19 -3.06
N LEU A 125 13.01 5.82 -3.30
CA LEU A 125 13.52 6.03 -4.66
C LEU A 125 13.88 4.71 -5.34
N LEU A 126 14.52 3.78 -4.62
CA LEU A 126 14.84 2.46 -5.16
C LEU A 126 13.58 1.73 -5.63
N LEU A 127 12.53 1.70 -4.81
CA LEU A 127 11.23 1.14 -5.20
C LEU A 127 10.70 1.80 -6.47
N LEU A 128 10.72 3.13 -6.55
CA LEU A 128 10.21 3.84 -7.71
C LEU A 128 11.07 3.64 -8.97
N GLN A 129 12.37 3.42 -8.83
CA GLN A 129 13.25 3.00 -9.91
C GLN A 129 12.93 1.57 -10.38
N THR A 130 12.59 0.66 -9.47
CA THR A 130 12.12 -0.69 -9.87
C THR A 130 10.82 -0.62 -10.69
N VAL A 131 9.96 0.39 -10.44
CA VAL A 131 8.80 0.65 -11.30
C VAL A 131 9.23 1.07 -12.72
N ALA A 132 10.28 1.88 -12.90
CA ALA A 132 10.81 2.20 -14.24
C ALA A 132 11.32 0.96 -14.98
N ALA A 133 12.01 0.08 -14.26
CA ALA A 133 12.55 -1.15 -14.85
C ALA A 133 11.44 -2.16 -15.18
N SER A 134 10.27 -2.03 -14.54
CA SER A 134 9.08 -2.83 -14.82
C SER A 134 8.26 -2.22 -15.96
N LYS A 135 7.48 -3.04 -16.69
CA LYS A 135 6.54 -2.55 -17.72
C LYS A 135 5.32 -1.79 -17.15
N VAL A 136 5.36 -1.36 -15.89
CA VAL A 136 4.28 -0.64 -15.22
C VAL A 136 4.41 0.84 -15.51
N GLN A 137 3.40 1.44 -16.14
CA GLN A 137 3.43 2.88 -16.43
C GLN A 137 3.37 3.71 -15.16
N ARG A 138 4.34 4.62 -15.00
CA ARG A 138 4.40 5.60 -13.92
C ARG A 138 3.26 6.61 -14.03
N ASP A 139 2.69 6.96 -12.89
CA ASP A 139 1.64 7.98 -12.78
C ASP A 139 2.14 9.22 -12.01
N VAL A 140 1.33 10.28 -11.99
CA VAL A 140 1.65 11.51 -11.25
C VAL A 140 1.83 11.24 -9.75
N THR A 141 1.11 10.27 -9.19
CA THR A 141 1.20 9.94 -7.76
C THR A 141 2.55 9.32 -7.39
N THR A 142 3.17 8.57 -8.30
CA THR A 142 4.51 8.00 -8.17
C THR A 142 5.54 9.09 -7.93
N PHE A 143 5.55 10.11 -8.78
CA PHE A 143 6.49 11.23 -8.71
C PHE A 143 6.22 12.13 -7.51
N ASN A 144 4.96 12.42 -7.20
CA ASN A 144 4.60 13.17 -6.00
C ASN A 144 5.09 12.47 -4.73
N THR A 145 4.94 11.13 -4.65
CA THR A 145 5.42 10.34 -3.52
C THR A 145 6.94 10.46 -3.36
N ALA A 146 7.69 10.42 -4.47
CA ALA A 146 9.14 10.59 -4.45
C ALA A 146 9.57 11.98 -3.97
N ILE A 147 8.91 13.02 -4.49
CA ILE A 147 9.18 14.42 -4.13
C ILE A 147 8.91 14.62 -2.64
N ILE A 148 7.77 14.13 -2.13
CA ILE A 148 7.43 14.23 -0.70
C ILE A 148 8.47 13.50 0.16
N ALA A 149 8.89 12.28 -0.24
CA ALA A 149 9.91 11.53 0.48
C ALA A 149 11.27 12.26 0.51
N CYS A 150 11.69 12.88 -0.60
CA CYS A 150 12.94 13.62 -0.69
C CYS A 150 12.89 14.98 0.06
N ALA A 151 11.76 15.69 -0.04
CA ALA A 151 11.56 16.98 0.60
C ALA A 151 11.64 16.89 2.13
N ARG A 152 11.18 15.78 2.72
CA ARG A 152 11.23 15.53 4.17
C ARG A 152 12.64 15.37 4.73
N GLN A 153 13.60 14.99 3.89
CA GLN A 153 15.00 14.73 4.28
C GLN A 153 15.98 15.76 3.73
N LEU A 154 15.48 16.92 3.27
CA LEU A 154 16.26 18.00 2.65
C LEU A 154 17.10 17.55 1.44
N GLN A 155 16.74 16.42 0.81
CA GLN A 155 17.39 15.88 -0.38
C GLN A 155 16.80 16.50 -1.65
N TRP A 156 16.87 17.83 -1.72
CA TRP A 156 16.26 18.60 -2.81
C TRP A 156 16.91 18.31 -4.17
N GLN A 157 18.19 17.93 -4.22
CA GLN A 157 18.86 17.59 -5.49
C GLN A 157 18.22 16.37 -6.16
N SER A 158 18.03 15.28 -5.41
CA SER A 158 17.37 14.07 -5.90
C SER A 158 15.91 14.34 -6.32
N ALA A 159 15.21 15.22 -5.60
CA ALA A 159 13.87 15.66 -5.99
C ALA A 159 13.87 16.46 -7.31
N MET A 160 14.87 17.32 -7.51
CA MET A 160 15.00 18.14 -8.72
C MET A 160 15.37 17.30 -9.95
N ASP A 161 16.25 16.31 -9.80
CA ASP A 161 16.59 15.39 -10.89
C ASP A 161 15.38 14.55 -11.32
N MET A 162 14.56 14.14 -10.35
CA MET A 162 13.30 13.45 -10.67
C MET A 162 12.25 14.37 -11.30
N LEU A 163 12.13 15.64 -10.86
CA LEU A 163 11.27 16.63 -11.52
C LEU A 163 11.69 16.91 -12.98
N ARG A 164 12.99 16.86 -13.27
CA ARG A 164 13.51 16.96 -14.64
C ARG A 164 13.10 15.75 -15.49
N GLU A 165 13.14 14.54 -14.93
CA GLU A 165 12.58 13.34 -15.60
C GLU A 165 11.08 13.47 -15.88
N VAL A 166 10.29 14.02 -14.95
CA VAL A 166 8.85 14.25 -15.16
C VAL A 166 8.61 15.28 -16.27
N SER A 167 9.43 16.32 -16.30
CA SER A 167 9.35 17.39 -17.29
C SER A 167 9.74 16.91 -18.69
N SER A 168 10.74 16.03 -18.79
CA SER A 168 11.14 15.40 -20.07
C SER A 168 10.18 14.30 -20.51
N ALA A 169 9.52 13.61 -19.58
CA ALA A 169 8.50 12.60 -19.87
C ALA A 169 7.16 13.18 -20.34
N GLY A 170 6.98 14.51 -20.34
CA GLY A 170 5.78 15.19 -20.85
C GLY A 170 4.53 15.07 -19.97
N ILE A 171 4.61 14.37 -18.83
CA ILE A 171 3.49 14.04 -17.93
C ILE A 171 2.91 15.30 -17.24
N LEU A 172 3.70 16.36 -17.12
CA LEU A 172 3.26 17.66 -16.57
C LEU A 172 2.36 18.48 -17.50
N ARG A 173 2.27 18.16 -18.81
CA ARG A 173 1.36 18.89 -19.71
C ARG A 173 -0.12 18.63 -19.40
N ASP A 174 -0.44 17.45 -18.88
CA ASP A 174 -1.83 17.04 -18.69
C ASP A 174 -2.46 17.59 -17.41
N THR A 175 -1.67 17.92 -16.39
CA THR A 175 -2.19 18.47 -15.12
C THR A 175 -2.29 20.00 -15.13
N TRP A 176 -1.48 20.70 -15.91
CA TRP A 176 -1.60 22.16 -16.11
C TRP A 176 -2.71 22.57 -17.09
N ALA A 177 -3.20 21.64 -17.92
CA ALA A 177 -4.34 21.89 -18.81
C ALA A 177 -5.69 21.86 -18.09
N LEU A 178 -5.79 21.23 -16.91
CA LEU A 178 -7.02 21.12 -16.11
C LEU A 178 -7.21 22.26 -15.08
N LEU A 179 -6.25 23.17 -14.99
CA LEU A 179 -6.29 24.37 -14.13
C LEU A 179 -6.50 25.67 -14.93
N LYS A 180 -6.92 25.57 -16.20
CA LYS A 180 -7.50 26.67 -16.99
C LYS A 180 -8.98 26.43 -17.20
#